data_AF-A0A2H0IJC9-F1
#
_entry.id   AF-A0A2H0IJC9-F1
#
_cell.length_a   1.000
_cell.length_b   1.000
_cell.length_c   1.000
_cell.angle_alpha   90.00
_cell.angle_beta   90.00
_cell.angle_gamma   90.00
#
_symmetry.space_group_name_H-M   'P 1'
#
loop_
_entity.id
_entity.type
_entity.pdbx_description
1 polymer ?
#
loop_
_entity_poly.entity_id
_entity_poly.type
_entity_poly.pdbx_seq_one_letter_code
_entity_poly.pdbx_strand_id
1 'polypeptide(L)'
;MNIAIQLKRSLSAEVYKYKKTLTLWLLILAPAFVPVINFIILWQKGPQVIKPDMDAWATLINFSVDPANFLFPFFVMMVALLVNNIEYSSNTWKLIYAQPLSRFALYFAKMKVFISMIF
;
A
#
# COMPACT_ATOMS: atom_id res chain seq x y z
N MET A 1 -4.98 -28.53 16.86
CA MET A 1 -4.38 -28.06 15.59
C MET A 1 -3.45 -26.90 15.90
N ASN A 2 -2.14 -27.03 15.61
CA ASN A 2 -1.11 -26.08 16.05
C ASN A 2 -1.39 -24.64 15.55
N ILE A 3 -1.37 -23.65 16.46
CA ILE A 3 -1.71 -22.25 16.16
C ILE A 3 -0.79 -21.66 15.08
N ALA A 4 0.48 -22.05 15.09
CA ALA A 4 1.45 -21.64 14.08
C ALA A 4 1.05 -22.07 12.64
N ILE A 5 0.46 -23.25 12.49
CA ILE A 5 0.01 -23.76 11.18
C ILE A 5 -1.25 -23.00 10.72
N GLN A 6 -2.14 -22.67 11.65
CA GLN A 6 -3.32 -21.85 11.35
C GLN A 6 -2.93 -20.44 10.89
N LEU A 7 -1.97 -19.82 11.58
CA LEU A 7 -1.42 -18.50 11.22
C LEU A 7 -0.79 -18.50 9.83
N LYS A 8 0.03 -19.51 9.51
CA LYS A 8 0.65 -19.58 8.18
C LYS A 8 -0.40 -19.71 7.07
N ARG A 9 -1.42 -20.56 7.29
CA ARG A 9 -2.52 -20.76 6.33
C ARG A 9 -3.39 -19.51 6.18
N SER A 10 -3.75 -18.85 7.28
CA SER A 10 -4.54 -17.62 7.22
C SER A 10 -3.78 -16.51 6.50
N LEU A 11 -2.47 -16.37 6.74
CA LEU A 11 -1.65 -15.37 6.08
C LEU A 11 -1.50 -15.61 4.58
N SER A 12 -1.25 -16.86 4.15
CA SER A 12 -1.21 -17.19 2.72
C SER A 12 -2.56 -16.98 2.02
N ALA A 13 -3.68 -17.35 2.68
CA ALA A 13 -5.01 -17.12 2.14
C ALA A 13 -5.31 -15.61 2.01
N GLU A 14 -4.89 -14.82 2.99
CA GLU A 14 -5.08 -13.37 3.01
C GLU A 14 -4.30 -12.69 1.89
N VAL A 15 -3.02 -13.05 1.67
CA VAL A 15 -2.21 -12.53 0.55
C VAL A 15 -2.84 -12.89 -0.80
N TYR A 16 -3.40 -14.10 -0.94
CA TYR A 16 -3.99 -14.54 -2.19
C TYR A 16 -5.23 -13.72 -2.60
N LYS A 17 -5.98 -13.17 -1.65
CA LYS A 17 -7.16 -12.30 -1.93
C LYS A 17 -6.79 -11.06 -2.74
N TYR A 18 -5.60 -10.52 -2.53
CA TYR A 18 -5.16 -9.28 -3.18
C TYR A 18 -4.44 -9.52 -4.50
N LYS A 19 -4.01 -10.76 -4.80
CA LYS A 19 -3.17 -11.10 -5.95
C LYS A 19 -3.75 -10.73 -7.31
N LYS A 20 -5.09 -10.68 -7.44
CA LYS A 20 -5.77 -10.35 -8.70
C LYS A 20 -6.58 -9.05 -8.64
N THR A 21 -6.34 -8.23 -7.63
CA THR A 21 -7.10 -6.99 -7.44
C THR A 21 -6.27 -5.78 -7.92
N LEU A 22 -6.97 -4.76 -8.43
CA LEU A 22 -6.39 -3.45 -8.75
C LEU A 22 -5.59 -2.84 -7.58
N THR A 23 -5.85 -3.26 -6.34
CA THR A 23 -5.10 -2.85 -5.15
C THR A 23 -3.58 -3.00 -5.31
N LEU A 24 -3.08 -4.09 -5.92
CA LEU A 24 -1.64 -4.27 -6.11
C LEU A 24 -1.02 -3.24 -7.06
N TRP A 25 -1.74 -2.90 -8.13
CA TRP A 25 -1.31 -1.84 -9.06
C TRP A 25 -1.33 -0.48 -8.36
N LEU A 26 -2.35 -0.24 -7.55
CA LEU A 26 -2.52 1.03 -6.84
C LEU A 26 -1.47 1.26 -5.76
N LEU A 27 -0.99 0.18 -5.11
CA LEU A 27 0.13 0.23 -4.16
C LEU A 27 1.44 0.69 -4.81
N ILE A 28 1.65 0.42 -6.09
CA ILE A 28 2.85 0.84 -6.82
C ILE A 28 2.65 2.22 -7.44
N LEU A 29 1.50 2.43 -8.09
CA LEU A 29 1.22 3.67 -8.84
C LEU A 29 1.07 4.89 -7.93
N ALA A 30 0.43 4.74 -6.77
CA ALA A 30 0.19 5.88 -5.87
C ALA A 30 1.48 6.50 -5.30
N PRO A 31 2.44 5.75 -4.72
CA PRO A 31 3.69 6.34 -4.26
C PRO A 31 4.61 6.76 -5.41
N ALA A 32 4.52 6.12 -6.58
CA ALA A 32 5.30 6.52 -7.76
C ALA A 32 4.79 7.83 -8.41
N PHE A 33 3.52 8.19 -8.19
CA PHE A 33 2.89 9.34 -8.84
C PHE A 33 3.60 10.66 -8.57
N VAL A 34 3.92 10.94 -7.30
CA VAL A 34 4.58 12.18 -6.85
C VAL A 34 5.98 12.35 -7.45
N PRO A 35 6.93 11.40 -7.28
CA PRO A 35 8.27 11.54 -7.82
C PRO A 35 8.28 11.56 -9.35
N VAL A 36 7.39 10.84 -10.03
CA VAL A 36 7.31 10.86 -11.50
C VAL A 36 6.88 12.23 -12.02
N ILE A 37 5.87 12.86 -11.40
CA ILE A 37 5.46 14.22 -11.79
C ILE A 37 6.58 15.22 -11.55
N ASN A 38 7.21 15.16 -10.38
CA ASN A 38 8.32 16.07 -10.06
C ASN A 38 9.52 15.86 -10.98
N PHE A 39 9.79 14.61 -11.40
CA PHE A 39 10.81 14.30 -12.38
C PHE A 39 10.49 14.93 -13.74
N ILE A 40 9.24 14.83 -14.21
CA ILE A 40 8.81 15.47 -15.46
C ILE A 40 8.94 16.99 -15.37
N ILE A 41 8.57 17.60 -14.24
CA ILE A 41 8.71 19.04 -14.02
C ILE A 41 10.18 19.46 -14.08
N LEU A 42 11.07 18.73 -13.41
CA LEU A 42 12.51 19.01 -13.41
C LEU A 42 13.12 18.83 -14.80
N TRP A 43 12.66 17.82 -15.54
CA TRP A 43 13.09 17.58 -16.92
C TRP A 43 12.69 18.72 -17.87
N GLN A 44 11.48 19.28 -17.71
CA GLN A 44 10.99 20.37 -18.57
C GLN A 44 11.48 21.75 -18.14
N LYS A 45 11.63 22.00 -16.84
CA LYS A 45 11.96 23.32 -16.27
C LYS A 45 13.32 23.39 -15.58
N GLY A 46 14.20 22.41 -15.80
CA GLY A 46 15.53 22.31 -15.19
C GLY A 46 16.32 23.64 -15.15
N PRO A 47 16.40 24.41 -16.24
CA PRO A 47 17.14 25.68 -16.27
C PRO A 47 16.53 26.81 -15.42
N GLN A 48 15.25 26.73 -15.08
CA GLN A 48 14.53 27.75 -14.28
C GLN A 48 14.49 27.41 -12.79
N VAL A 49 14.64 26.12 -12.45
CA VAL A 49 14.47 25.60 -11.09
C VAL A 49 15.82 25.30 -10.42
N ILE A 50 16.83 24.92 -11.20
CA ILE A 50 18.16 24.55 -10.69
C ILE A 50 19.12 25.73 -10.90
N LYS A 51 19.60 26.32 -9.80
CA LYS A 51 20.74 27.24 -9.86
C LYS A 51 22.03 26.45 -10.15
N PRO A 52 23.06 27.06 -10.77
CA PRO A 52 24.28 26.36 -11.19
C PRO A 52 25.01 25.58 -10.09
N ASP A 53 24.74 25.89 -8.82
CA ASP A 53 25.43 25.36 -7.63
C ASP A 53 24.58 24.36 -6.83
N MET A 54 23.42 23.92 -7.36
CA MET A 54 22.50 23.00 -6.67
C MET A 54 22.55 21.59 -7.26
N ASP A 55 22.55 20.58 -6.39
CA ASP A 55 22.37 19.18 -6.82
C ASP A 55 20.91 18.94 -7.24
N ALA A 56 20.74 18.56 -8.51
CA ALA A 56 19.45 18.26 -9.11
C ALA A 56 18.75 17.07 -8.43
N TRP A 57 19.51 16.08 -7.96
CA TRP A 57 18.96 14.88 -7.32
C TRP A 57 18.46 15.17 -5.91
N ALA A 58 19.25 15.86 -5.09
CA ALA A 58 18.82 16.33 -3.78
C ALA A 58 17.58 17.25 -3.88
N THR A 59 17.54 18.11 -4.90
CA THR A 59 16.38 18.98 -5.14
C THR A 59 15.14 18.15 -5.46
N LEU A 60 15.24 17.16 -6.37
CA LEU A 60 14.13 16.28 -6.71
C LEU A 60 13.56 15.53 -5.48
N ILE A 61 14.43 15.03 -4.61
CA ILE A 61 14.04 14.31 -3.39
C ILE A 61 13.27 15.25 -2.47
N ASN A 62 13.84 16.42 -2.15
CA ASN A 62 13.19 17.39 -1.24
C ASN A 62 11.84 17.86 -1.79
N PHE A 63 11.75 18.16 -3.08
CA PHE A 63 10.49 18.53 -3.74
C PHE A 63 9.43 17.40 -3.72
N SER A 64 9.85 16.15 -3.58
CA SER A 64 8.95 14.99 -3.55
C SER A 64 8.53 14.57 -2.15
N VAL A 65 9.35 14.85 -1.13
CA VAL A 65 9.07 14.46 0.27
C VAL A 65 7.90 15.24 0.86
N ASP A 66 7.86 16.57 0.69
CA ASP A 66 6.80 17.38 1.32
C ASP A 66 5.38 17.02 0.80
N PRO A 67 5.14 16.90 -0.53
CA PRO A 67 3.85 16.46 -1.03
C PRO A 67 3.55 15.00 -0.68
N ALA A 68 4.57 14.13 -0.66
CA ALA A 68 4.38 12.73 -0.30
C ALA A 68 3.93 12.57 1.16
N ASN A 69 4.52 13.31 2.10
CA ASN A 69 4.12 13.30 3.51
C ASN A 69 2.66 13.75 3.70
N PHE A 70 2.21 14.75 2.94
CA PHE A 70 0.83 15.20 2.96
C PHE A 70 -0.15 14.17 2.38
N LEU A 71 0.22 13.52 1.27
CA LEU A 71 -0.63 12.54 0.59
C LEU A 71 -0.63 11.15 1.25
N PHE A 72 0.40 10.82 2.03
CA PHE A 72 0.54 9.54 2.71
C PHE A 72 -0.68 9.11 3.56
N PRO A 73 -1.27 9.93 4.44
CA PRO A 73 -2.46 9.54 5.21
C PRO A 73 -3.67 9.22 4.31
N PHE A 74 -3.84 9.94 3.20
CA PHE A 74 -4.89 9.66 2.22
C PHE A 74 -4.65 8.34 1.50
N PHE A 75 -3.40 8.05 1.15
CA PHE A 75 -3.02 6.74 0.60
C PHE A 75 -3.36 5.61 1.57
N VAL A 76 -2.98 5.72 2.85
CA VAL A 76 -3.31 4.72 3.88
C VAL A 76 -4.82 4.53 4.01
N MET A 77 -5.59 5.62 4.05
CA MET A 77 -7.06 5.56 4.12
C MET A 77 -7.66 4.86 2.90
N MET A 78 -7.16 5.17 1.70
CA MET A 78 -7.62 4.55 0.46
C MET A 78 -7.31 3.05 0.41
N VAL A 79 -6.11 2.63 0.83
CA VAL A 79 -5.75 1.20 0.92
C VAL A 79 -6.67 0.50 1.93
N ALA A 80 -6.94 1.11 3.08
CA ALA A 80 -7.87 0.56 4.06
C ALA A 80 -9.29 0.40 3.50
N LEU A 81 -9.80 1.38 2.76
CA LEU A 81 -11.11 1.30 2.12
C LEU A 81 -11.16 0.21 1.05
N LEU A 82 -10.14 0.10 0.19
CA LEU A 82 -10.07 -0.95 -0.84
C LEU A 82 -10.03 -2.35 -0.23
N VAL A 83 -9.23 -2.55 0.83
CA VAL A 83 -9.17 -3.82 1.56
C VAL A 83 -10.55 -4.18 2.11
N ASN A 84 -11.24 -3.25 2.77
CA ASN A 84 -12.59 -3.50 3.29
C ASN A 84 -13.61 -3.73 2.17
N ASN A 85 -13.50 -3.02 1.04
CA ASN A 85 -14.41 -3.16 -0.09
C ASN A 85 -14.33 -4.57 -0.71
N ILE A 86 -13.13 -5.13 -0.87
CA ILE A 86 -12.94 -6.50 -1.39
C ILE A 86 -13.65 -7.52 -0.50
N GLU A 87 -13.56 -7.35 0.82
CA GLU A 87 -14.21 -8.25 1.78
C GLU A 87 -15.73 -8.11 1.78
N TYR A 88 -16.23 -6.88 1.67
CA TYR A 88 -17.66 -6.60 1.58
C TYR A 88 -18.25 -7.17 0.28
N SER A 89 -17.61 -6.90 -0.86
CA SER A 89 -18.04 -7.39 -2.18
C SER A 89 -18.05 -8.92 -2.27
N SER A 90 -17.14 -9.58 -1.58
CA SER A 90 -16.97 -11.05 -1.67
C SER A 90 -17.75 -11.82 -0.60
N ASN A 91 -18.52 -11.15 0.27
CA ASN A 91 -19.21 -11.76 1.41
C ASN A 91 -18.31 -12.67 2.29
N THR A 92 -17.00 -12.38 2.32
CA THR A 92 -15.97 -13.28 2.84
C THR A 92 -16.14 -13.58 4.33
N TRP A 93 -16.74 -12.66 5.08
CA TRP A 93 -17.03 -12.81 6.50
C TRP A 93 -17.86 -14.06 6.81
N LYS A 94 -18.85 -14.40 5.98
CA LYS A 94 -19.68 -15.60 6.20
C LYS A 94 -18.86 -16.89 6.08
N LEU A 95 -17.97 -16.96 5.08
CA LEU A 95 -17.10 -18.10 4.86
C LEU A 95 -16.04 -18.25 5.97
N ILE A 96 -15.47 -17.14 6.41
CA ILE A 96 -14.47 -17.10 7.48
C ILE A 96 -15.06 -17.62 8.81
N TYR A 97 -16.27 -17.20 9.16
CA TYR A 97 -16.91 -17.63 10.42
C TYR A 97 -17.36 -19.09 10.41
N ALA A 98 -17.52 -19.71 9.24
CA ALA A 98 -17.82 -21.13 9.12
C ALA A 98 -16.57 -22.03 9.27
N GLN A 99 -15.35 -21.49 9.20
CA GLN A 99 -14.12 -22.26 9.33
C GLN A 99 -13.69 -22.42 10.79
N PRO A 100 -13.13 -23.58 11.19
CA PRO A 100 -12.63 -23.82 12.55
C PRO A 100 -11.24 -23.16 12.74
N LEU A 101 -11.17 -21.85 12.55
CA LEU A 101 -9.98 -21.03 12.71
C LEU A 101 -10.09 -20.14 13.95
N SER A 102 -8.99 -19.97 14.67
CA SER A 102 -8.94 -18.98 15.75
C SER A 102 -9.14 -17.56 15.22
N ARG A 103 -10.07 -16.81 15.82
CA ARG A 103 -10.33 -15.40 15.49
C ARG A 103 -9.07 -14.56 15.63
N PHE A 104 -8.25 -14.83 16.64
CA PHE A 104 -7.00 -14.13 16.87
C PHE A 104 -6.01 -14.31 15.69
N ALA A 105 -5.86 -15.54 15.20
CA ALA A 105 -4.98 -15.84 14.07
C ALA A 105 -5.42 -15.15 12.78
N LEU A 106 -6.73 -14.95 12.60
CA LEU A 106 -7.29 -14.24 11.46
C LEU A 106 -7.02 -12.73 11.54
N TYR A 107 -7.36 -12.08 12.66
CA TYR A 107 -7.14 -10.63 12.82
C TYR A 107 -5.65 -10.28 12.75
N PHE A 108 -4.79 -11.14 13.31
CA PHE A 108 -3.35 -10.95 13.24
C PHE A 108 -2.81 -11.07 11.81
N ALA A 109 -3.29 -12.06 11.05
CA ALA A 109 -2.93 -12.21 9.64
C ALA A 109 -3.37 -10.99 8.82
N LYS A 110 -4.60 -10.49 9.04
CA LYS A 110 -5.12 -9.29 8.38
C LYS A 110 -4.25 -8.06 8.68
N MET A 111 -3.92 -7.83 9.94
CA MET A 111 -3.06 -6.73 10.36
C MET A 111 -1.68 -6.81 9.70
N LYS A 112 -1.06 -8.00 9.71
CA LYS A 112 0.26 -8.21 9.10
C LYS A 112 0.26 -7.95 7.60
N VAL A 113 -0.75 -8.44 6.88
CA VAL A 113 -0.87 -8.20 5.44
C VAL A 113 -1.09 -6.71 5.14
N PHE A 114 -1.96 -6.04 5.90
CA PHE A 114 -2.19 -4.61 5.74
C PHE A 114 -0.92 -3.77 5.97
N ILE A 115 -0.16 -4.09 7.02
CA ILE A 115 1.13 -3.41 7.29
C ILE A 115 2.12 -3.64 6.14
N SER A 116 2.22 -4.87 5.62
CA SER A 116 3.11 -5.18 4.48
C SER A 116 2.66 -4.57 3.15
N MET A 117 1.44 -4.04 3.06
CA MET A 117 0.98 -3.30 1.89
C MET A 117 1.40 -1.82 1.97
N ILE A 118 1.56 -1.28 3.18
CA ILE A 118 1.91 0.13 3.41
C ILE A 118 3.43 0.33 3.43
N PHE A 119 4.16 -0.63 3.99
CA PHE A 119 5.61 -0.61 4.16
C PHE A 119 6.27 -1.71 3.33
#